data_AF-A0A2L2XZJ7-F1
#
_entry.id   AF-A0A2L2XZJ7-F1
#
_cell.length_a   1.000
_cell.length_b   1.000
_cell.length_c   1.000
_cell.angle_alpha   90.00
_cell.angle_beta   90.00
_cell.angle_gamma   90.00
#
_symmetry.space_group_name_H-M   'P 1'
#
loop_
_entity.id
_entity.type
_entity.pdbx_description
1 polymer ?
#
loop_
_entity_poly.entity_id
_entity_poly.type
_entity_poly.pdbx_seq_one_letter_code
_entity_poly.pdbx_strand_id
1 'polypeptide(L)' 'VINNDVHCECDYRHKGKFCEIDTCGGISCYNGGKCLVTPNSAMCRCDYPYS' A
#
# COMPACT_ATOMS: atom_id res chain seq x y z
N VAL A 1 4.33 24.04 25.71
CA VAL A 1 4.75 22.79 25.03
C VAL A 1 4.32 22.93 23.58
N ILE A 2 5.26 23.16 22.67
CA ILE A 2 5.00 23.08 21.23
C ILE A 2 4.96 21.59 20.89
N ASN A 3 3.76 21.01 20.77
CA ASN A 3 3.59 19.67 20.23
C ASN A 3 3.84 19.74 18.72
N ASN A 4 5.11 19.69 18.32
CA ASN A 4 5.49 19.46 16.93
C ASN A 4 5.19 18.01 16.59
N ASP A 5 3.94 17.74 16.19
CA ASP A 5 3.55 16.44 15.69
C ASP A 5 4.08 16.28 14.27
N VAL A 6 5.36 15.89 14.18
CA VAL A 6 6.04 15.63 12.91
C VAL A 6 5.46 14.35 12.31
N HIS A 7 4.91 14.47 11.11
CA HIS A 7 4.43 13.35 10.31
C HIS A 7 4.93 13.51 8.88
N CYS A 8 5.03 12.38 8.18
CA CYS A 8 5.32 12.37 6.75
C CYS A 8 4.03 12.48 5.94
N GLU A 9 4.09 13.18 4.81
CA GLU A 9 3.06 13.08 3.78
C GLU A 9 3.33 11.81 2.95
N CYS A 10 2.41 10.85 3.02
CA CYS A 10 2.57 9.56 2.35
C CYS A 10 1.96 9.58 0.95
N ASP A 11 2.54 8.79 0.04
CA ASP A 11 1.87 8.45 -1.21
C ASP A 11 0.67 7.51 -0.95
N TYR A 12 -0.10 7.21 -2.01
CA TYR A 12 -1.28 6.35 -1.90
C TYR A 12 -0.95 4.89 -1.54
N ARG A 13 0.32 4.47 -1.61
CA ARG A 13 0.76 3.10 -1.31
C ARG A 13 1.16 2.94 0.15
N HIS A 14 1.57 4.01 0.83
CA HIS A 14 2.09 3.94 2.19
C HIS A 14 1.16 4.59 3.21
N LYS A 15 1.17 4.08 4.45
CA LYS A 15 0.38 4.57 5.59
C LYS A 15 1.23 4.61 6.85
N GLY A 16 0.70 5.23 7.90
CA GLY A 16 1.38 5.38 9.19
C GLY A 16 1.90 6.79 9.40
N LYS A 17 2.42 7.07 10.59
CA LYS A 17 2.92 8.41 10.95
C LYS A 17 4.15 8.79 10.12
N PHE A 18 4.92 7.79 9.71
CA PHE A 18 6.18 7.93 8.99
C PHE A 18 6.17 7.12 7.68
N CYS A 19 4.99 6.79 7.16
CA CYS A 19 4.80 6.01 5.92
C CYS A 19 5.43 4.61 5.97
N GLU A 20 5.52 4.02 7.17
CA GLU A 20 6.18 2.73 7.43
C GLU A 20 5.35 1.50 7.04
N ILE A 21 4.05 1.68 6.76
CA ILE A 21 3.12 0.60 6.43
C ILE A 21 2.89 0.58 4.93
N ASP A 22 3.44 -0.41 4.20
CA ASP A 22 3.05 -0.67 2.80
C ASP A 22 1.65 -1.28 2.78
N THR A 23 0.74 -0.69 2.01
CA THR A 23 -0.63 -1.21 1.83
C THR A 23 -0.64 -2.61 1.21
N CYS A 24 0.40 -2.98 0.44
CA CYS A 24 0.60 -4.34 -0.06
C CYS A 24 1.36 -5.25 0.91
N GLY A 25 1.82 -4.76 2.06
CA GLY A 25 2.73 -5.45 2.98
C GLY A 25 2.19 -6.73 3.64
N GLY A 26 0.91 -7.05 3.45
CA GLY A 26 0.31 -8.32 3.85
C GLY A 26 -0.44 -9.05 2.73
N ILE A 27 -0.33 -8.57 1.49
CA ILE A 27 -1.06 -9.09 0.34
C ILE A 27 -0.11 -9.94 -0.51
N SER A 28 -0.29 -11.25 -0.41
CA SER A 28 0.41 -12.22 -1.27
C SER A 28 -0.44 -12.49 -2.52
N CYS A 29 -0.01 -11.95 -3.66
CA CYS A 29 -0.63 -12.24 -4.96
C CYS A 29 -0.02 -13.51 -5.57
N TYR A 30 -0.86 -14.50 -5.90
CA TYR A 30 -0.42 -15.78 -6.46
C TYR A 30 -0.23 -15.71 -7.98
N ASN A 31 0.42 -16.73 -8.55
CA ASN A 31 0.61 -16.91 -10.00
C ASN A 31 1.26 -15.70 -10.70
N GLY A 32 2.16 -15.00 -10.02
CA GLY A 32 2.82 -13.81 -10.55
C GLY A 32 1.94 -12.56 -10.60
N GLY A 33 0.77 -12.58 -9.95
CA GLY A 33 -0.09 -11.41 -9.82
C GLY A 33 0.61 -10.24 -9.13
N LYS A 34 0.20 -9.02 -9.48
CA LYS A 34 0.78 -7.78 -8.95
C LYS A 34 -0.21 -7.11 -8.01
N CYS A 35 0.26 -6.71 -6.83
CA CYS A 35 -0.54 -5.88 -5.94
C CYS A 35 -0.65 -4.47 -6.53
N LEU A 36 -1.88 -4.04 -6.81
CA LEU A 36 -2.21 -2.69 -7.22
C LEU A 36 -2.85 -1.97 -6.05
N VAL A 37 -2.29 -0.82 -5.69
CA VAL A 37 -2.88 0.07 -4.71
C VAL A 37 -3.64 1.18 -5.45
N THR A 38 -4.87 1.40 -5.03
CA THR A 38 -5.71 2.54 -5.39
C THR A 38 -5.90 3.40 -4.15
N PRO A 39 -6.35 4.66 -4.28
CA PRO A 39 -6.56 5.53 -3.11
C PRO A 39 -7.47 4.91 -2.03
N ASN A 40 -8.37 4.00 -2.42
CA ASN A 40 -9.38 3.43 -1.53
C ASN A 40 -9.13 1.96 -1.14
N SER A 41 -8.27 1.22 -1.85
CA SER A 41 -8.11 -0.24 -1.68
C SER A 41 -6.84 -0.77 -2.32
N ALA A 42 -6.39 -1.95 -1.90
CA ALA A 42 -5.37 -2.73 -2.58
C ALA A 42 -5.95 -4.06 -3.10
N MET A 43 -5.62 -4.42 -4.33
CA MET A 43 -6.12 -5.62 -4.99
C MET A 43 -5.01 -6.32 -5.77
N CYS A 44 -5.08 -7.65 -5.89
CA CYS A 44 -4.22 -8.38 -6.79
C CYS A 44 -4.74 -8.28 -8.22
N ARG A 45 -3.91 -7.74 -9.12
CA ARG A 45 -4.13 -7.87 -10.56
C ARG A 45 -3.45 -9.13 -11.04
N CYS A 46 -4.24 -10.09 -11.49
CA CYS A 46 -3.77 -11.26 -12.20
C CYS A 46 -3.25 -10.83 -13.58
N ASP A 47 -2.05 -11.26 -13.94
CA ASP A 47 -1.57 -11.12 -15.33
C ASP A 47 -2.17 -12.28 -16.16
N TYR A 48 -2.41 -12.04 -17.45
CA TYR A 48 -2.93 -13.07 -18.37
C TYR A 48 -2.02 -14.31 -18.36
N PRO A 49 -2.56 -15.55 -18.35
CA PRO A 49 -3.95 -15.96 -18.52
C PRO A 49 -4.76 -16.15 -17.22
N TYR A 50 -4.27 -15.67 -16.08
CA TYR A 50 -4.91 -15.90 -14.78
C TYR A 50 -6.04 -14.89 -14.53
N SER A 51 -7.14 -15.33 -13.90
CA SER A 51 -8.31 -14.52 -13.51
C SER A 51 -8.63 -14.72 -12.03
#